data_AF-A0A357LYV6-F1
#
_entry.id   AF-A0A357LYV6-F1
#
_cell.length_a   1.000
_cell.length_b   1.000
_cell.length_c   1.000
_cell.angle_alpha   90.00
_cell.angle_beta   90.00
_cell.angle_gamma   90.00
#
_symmetry.space_group_name_H-M   'P 1'
#
loop_
_entity.id
_entity.type
_entity.pdbx_description
1 polymer ?
#
loop_
_entity_poly.entity_id
_entity_poly.type
_entity_poly.pdbx_seq_one_letter_code
_entity_poly.pdbx_strand_id
1 'polypeptide(L)'
;MLRKALLFISLISWSVHAHCGSLYEDLGGREGIATVVDNFITEISFDPSIYPFFSKTNVPRLREKLEEQFCMLSGGPCEYTGDTMEKVHTGMHISSAEFNRTVELLQSAMDDAGVPFTTQNRLIRLLAPLREEIIRR
;
A
#
# COMPACT_ATOMS: atom_id res chain seq x y z
N MET A 1 -7.19 3.44 62.45
CA MET A 1 -6.55 4.26 61.39
C MET A 1 -5.65 3.35 60.57
N LEU A 2 -6.15 2.88 59.43
CA LEU A 2 -5.79 3.27 58.05
C LEU A 2 -4.87 2.22 57.38
N ARG A 3 -5.51 1.21 56.77
CA ARG A 3 -5.49 0.86 55.33
C ARG A 3 -4.21 0.12 54.86
N LYS A 4 -4.35 -1.21 54.74
CA LYS A 4 -3.49 -2.07 53.90
C LYS A 4 -3.75 -1.73 52.44
N ALA A 5 -2.74 -1.27 51.71
CA ALA A 5 -2.81 -1.11 50.26
C ALA A 5 -2.44 -2.44 49.59
N LEU A 6 -3.41 -3.07 48.93
CA LEU A 6 -3.16 -4.16 47.98
C LEU A 6 -2.73 -3.55 46.65
N LEU A 7 -1.51 -3.85 46.22
CA LEU A 7 -1.03 -3.63 44.86
C LEU A 7 -1.54 -4.76 43.97
N PHE A 8 -2.53 -4.46 43.12
CA PHE A 8 -2.91 -5.33 41.99
C PHE A 8 -1.99 -5.04 40.81
N ILE A 9 -0.99 -5.89 40.61
CA ILE A 9 -0.22 -5.92 39.36
C ILE A 9 -1.05 -6.69 38.34
N SER A 10 -1.75 -5.98 37.47
CA SER A 10 -2.43 -6.56 36.32
C SER A 10 -1.40 -6.81 35.22
N LEU A 11 -0.97 -8.07 35.09
CA LEU A 11 -0.23 -8.54 33.93
C LEU A 11 -1.22 -8.66 32.76
N ILE A 12 -1.36 -7.60 31.98
CA ILE A 12 -2.02 -7.67 30.68
C ILE A 12 -1.04 -8.41 29.77
N SER A 13 -1.22 -9.72 29.64
CA SER A 13 -0.59 -10.50 28.58
C SER A 13 -1.08 -9.96 27.25
N TRP A 14 -0.26 -9.17 26.57
CA TRP A 14 -0.44 -8.95 25.13
C TRP A 14 -0.14 -10.27 24.43
N SER A 15 -1.20 -11.02 24.12
CA SER A 15 -1.09 -12.14 23.21
C SER A 15 -0.66 -11.59 21.85
N VAL A 16 0.60 -11.86 21.47
CA VAL A 16 1.05 -11.70 20.10
C VAL A 16 0.32 -12.77 19.27
N HIS A 17 -0.87 -12.43 18.76
CA HIS A 17 -1.53 -13.25 17.78
C HIS A 17 -0.75 -13.11 16.48
N ALA A 18 0.02 -14.14 16.10
CA ALA A 18 0.46 -14.27 14.73
C ALA A 18 -0.81 -14.37 13.86
N HIS A 19 -1.07 -13.35 13.03
CA HIS A 19 -2.18 -13.37 12.10
C HIS A 19 -1.94 -14.51 11.11
N CYS A 20 -2.76 -15.56 11.19
CA CYS A 20 -2.83 -16.63 10.20
C CYS A 20 -3.73 -16.22 9.01
N GLY A 21 -3.82 -14.91 8.75
CA GLY A 21 -4.61 -14.33 7.68
C GLY A 21 -3.77 -14.12 6.42
N SER A 22 -4.46 -13.98 5.28
CA SER A 22 -3.84 -13.53 4.03
C SER A 22 -3.31 -12.09 4.18
N LEU A 23 -2.37 -11.68 3.30
CA LEU A 23 -1.93 -10.28 3.29
C LEU A 23 -3.11 -9.32 3.05
N TYR A 24 -4.11 -9.74 2.26
CA TYR A 24 -5.34 -9.00 2.05
C TYR A 24 -6.07 -8.70 3.36
N GLU A 25 -6.19 -9.67 4.27
CA GLU A 25 -6.80 -9.46 5.60
C GLU A 25 -5.93 -8.55 6.47
N ASP A 26 -4.61 -8.73 6.45
CA ASP A 26 -3.67 -7.86 7.18
C ASP A 26 -3.67 -6.40 6.69
N LEU A 27 -4.08 -6.17 5.44
CA LEU A 27 -4.29 -4.85 4.85
C LEU A 27 -5.68 -4.27 5.17
N GLY A 28 -6.52 -4.96 5.94
CA GLY A 28 -7.88 -4.51 6.26
C GLY A 28 -8.92 -4.85 5.18
N GLY A 29 -8.60 -5.83 4.32
CA GLY A 29 -9.47 -6.24 3.21
C GLY A 29 -9.76 -5.11 2.23
N ARG A 30 -10.96 -5.12 1.64
CA ARG A 30 -11.36 -4.16 0.60
C ARG A 30 -11.31 -2.71 1.10
N GLU A 31 -11.81 -2.43 2.30
CA GLU A 31 -11.88 -1.07 2.83
C GLU A 31 -10.49 -0.52 3.17
N GLY A 32 -9.62 -1.35 3.75
CA GLY A 32 -8.24 -0.95 4.02
C GLY A 32 -7.43 -0.71 2.74
N ILE A 33 -7.60 -1.56 1.72
CA ILE A 33 -7.00 -1.32 0.40
C ILE A 33 -7.51 -0.03 -0.24
N ALA A 34 -8.82 0.21 -0.23
CA ALA A 34 -9.40 1.45 -0.76
C ALA A 34 -8.81 2.70 -0.06
N THR A 35 -8.62 2.62 1.27
CA THR A 35 -7.99 3.69 2.06
C THR A 35 -6.53 3.92 1.64
N VAL A 36 -5.73 2.85 1.53
CA VAL A 36 -4.33 2.95 1.06
C VAL A 36 -4.25 3.56 -0.34
N VAL A 37 -5.14 3.15 -1.25
CA VAL A 37 -5.16 3.68 -2.62
C VAL A 37 -5.55 5.16 -2.65
N ASP A 38 -6.56 5.57 -1.87
CA ASP A 38 -6.97 6.98 -1.78
C ASP A 38 -5.85 7.87 -1.21
N ASN A 39 -5.16 7.40 -0.16
CA ASN A 39 -3.99 8.07 0.38
C ASN A 39 -2.86 8.15 -0.66
N PHE A 40 -2.60 7.06 -1.40
CA PHE A 40 -1.53 7.03 -2.39
C PHE A 40 -1.78 7.98 -3.57
N ILE A 41 -3.03 8.06 -4.05
CA ILE A 41 -3.42 9.06 -5.06
C ILE A 41 -3.22 10.48 -4.52
N THR A 42 -3.52 10.70 -3.24
CA THR A 42 -3.31 11.98 -2.57
C THR A 42 -1.83 12.34 -2.51
N GLU A 43 -0.97 11.42 -2.05
CA GLU A 43 0.48 11.59 -2.02
C GLU A 43 1.06 11.91 -3.41
N ILE A 44 0.64 11.18 -4.45
CA ILE A 44 1.01 11.47 -5.85
C ILE A 44 0.60 12.89 -6.26
N SER A 45 -0.59 13.35 -5.84
CA SER A 45 -1.13 14.65 -6.25
C SER A 45 -0.34 15.84 -5.70
N PHE A 46 0.37 15.65 -4.59
CA PHE A 46 1.18 16.68 -3.94
C PHE A 46 2.68 16.58 -4.27
N ASP A 47 3.13 15.49 -4.91
CA ASP A 47 4.54 15.33 -5.26
C ASP A 47 4.88 16.01 -6.61
N PRO A 48 5.74 17.04 -6.62
CA PRO A 48 6.05 17.77 -7.85
C PRO A 48 6.88 16.99 -8.87
N SER A 49 7.56 15.91 -8.45
CA SER A 49 8.34 15.05 -9.35
C SER A 49 7.50 13.96 -9.99
N ILE A 50 6.43 13.51 -9.34
CA ILE A 50 5.58 12.42 -9.80
C ILE A 50 4.27 12.91 -10.43
N TYR A 51 3.64 13.96 -9.89
CA TYR A 51 2.38 14.50 -10.41
C TYR A 51 2.35 14.76 -11.93
N PRO A 52 3.42 15.26 -12.59
CA PRO A 52 3.39 15.50 -14.04
C PRO A 52 3.00 14.27 -14.88
N PHE A 53 3.40 13.06 -14.46
CA PHE A 53 3.03 11.79 -15.11
C PHE A 53 1.52 11.50 -15.04
N PHE A 54 0.83 12.06 -14.04
CA PHE A 54 -0.58 11.82 -13.75
C PHE A 54 -1.50 13.00 -14.10
N SER A 55 -0.96 14.11 -14.59
CA SER A 55 -1.70 15.37 -14.85
C SER A 55 -2.90 15.24 -15.81
N LYS A 56 -2.94 14.20 -16.64
CA LYS A 56 -4.04 13.89 -17.57
C LYS A 56 -4.73 12.55 -17.28
N THR A 57 -4.43 11.95 -16.14
CA THR A 57 -4.94 10.63 -15.77
C THR A 57 -6.43 10.68 -15.45
N ASN A 58 -7.16 9.66 -15.88
CA ASN A 58 -8.50 9.39 -15.37
C ASN A 58 -8.38 8.81 -13.96
N VAL A 59 -8.49 9.68 -12.95
CA VAL A 59 -8.29 9.32 -11.53
C VAL A 59 -9.25 8.21 -11.06
N PRO A 60 -10.57 8.24 -11.36
CA PRO A 60 -11.46 7.12 -11.03
C PRO A 60 -10.99 5.77 -11.57
N ARG A 61 -10.51 5.72 -12.82
CA ARG A 61 -9.98 4.48 -13.41
C ARG A 61 -8.66 4.07 -12.75
N LEU A 62 -7.77 5.01 -12.44
CA LEU A 62 -6.52 4.73 -11.74
C LEU A 62 -6.80 4.07 -10.39
N ARG A 63 -7.70 4.67 -9.59
CA ARG A 63 -8.13 4.15 -8.30
C ARG A 63 -8.62 2.71 -8.40
N GLU A 64 -9.56 2.46 -9.30
CA GLU A 64 -10.12 1.12 -9.53
C GLU A 64 -9.02 0.09 -9.85
N LYS A 65 -8.10 0.42 -10.77
CA LYS A 65 -7.04 -0.53 -11.15
C LYS A 65 -6.00 -0.77 -10.05
N LEU A 66 -5.72 0.23 -9.20
CA LEU A 66 -4.84 0.04 -8.04
C LEU A 66 -5.53 -0.82 -6.96
N GLU A 67 -6.82 -0.59 -6.69
CA GLU A 67 -7.59 -1.42 -5.76
C GLU A 67 -7.61 -2.89 -6.21
N GLU A 68 -7.89 -3.15 -7.49
CA GLU A 68 -7.84 -4.49 -8.08
C GLU A 68 -6.45 -5.13 -7.95
N GLN A 69 -5.39 -4.40 -8.34
CA GLN A 69 -4.03 -4.92 -8.33
C GLN A 69 -3.57 -5.27 -6.90
N PHE A 70 -3.80 -4.38 -5.94
CA PHE A 70 -3.42 -4.61 -4.54
C PHE A 70 -4.24 -5.73 -3.93
N CYS A 71 -5.54 -5.81 -4.21
CA CYS A 71 -6.40 -6.90 -3.77
C CYS A 71 -5.91 -8.25 -4.32
N MET A 72 -5.72 -8.36 -5.64
CA MET A 72 -5.28 -9.60 -6.28
C MET A 72 -3.91 -10.05 -5.77
N LEU A 73 -2.92 -9.14 -5.74
CA LEU A 73 -1.55 -9.48 -5.31
C LEU A 73 -1.50 -9.91 -3.84
N SER A 74 -2.30 -9.28 -2.97
CA SER A 74 -2.35 -9.61 -1.55
C SER A 74 -3.13 -10.90 -1.22
N GLY A 75 -3.68 -11.58 -2.24
CA GLY A 75 -4.43 -12.83 -2.09
C GLY A 75 -5.93 -12.64 -1.83
N GLY A 76 -6.47 -11.46 -2.10
CA GLY A 76 -7.90 -11.17 -2.04
C GLY A 76 -8.68 -11.77 -3.24
N PRO A 77 -10.01 -11.68 -3.21
CA PRO A 77 -10.88 -12.32 -4.20
C PRO A 77 -10.99 -11.55 -5.53
N CYS A 78 -10.14 -10.56 -5.78
CA CYS A 78 -10.22 -9.69 -6.94
C CYS A 78 -9.38 -10.22 -8.11
N GLU A 79 -9.78 -9.85 -9.32
CA GLU A 79 -9.00 -10.03 -10.54
C GLU A 79 -8.54 -8.66 -11.04
N TYR A 80 -7.29 -8.58 -11.47
CA TYR A 80 -6.79 -7.38 -12.14
C TYR A 80 -7.26 -7.36 -13.60
N THR A 81 -8.02 -6.33 -13.97
CA THR A 81 -8.62 -6.22 -15.31
C THR A 81 -7.97 -5.14 -16.17
N GLY A 82 -6.86 -4.58 -15.73
CA GLY A 82 -6.12 -3.54 -16.44
C GLY A 82 -5.17 -4.07 -17.52
N ASP A 83 -4.56 -3.13 -18.24
CA ASP A 83 -3.47 -3.41 -19.18
C ASP A 83 -2.20 -3.86 -18.44
N THR A 84 -1.27 -4.52 -19.14
CA THR A 84 0.01 -4.92 -18.55
C THR A 84 0.84 -3.71 -18.09
N MET A 85 1.69 -3.89 -17.07
CA MET A 85 2.53 -2.78 -16.58
C MET A 85 3.43 -2.23 -17.68
N GLU A 86 4.01 -3.10 -18.52
CA GLU A 86 4.78 -2.69 -19.70
C GLU A 86 3.96 -1.78 -20.63
N LYS A 87 2.75 -2.19 -21.02
CA LYS A 87 1.91 -1.40 -21.93
C LYS A 87 1.52 -0.05 -21.35
N VAL A 88 1.21 0.00 -20.05
CA VAL A 88 0.81 1.24 -19.37
C VAL A 88 1.97 2.24 -19.30
N HIS A 89 3.19 1.78 -19.06
CA HIS A 89 4.33 2.66 -18.76
C HIS A 89 5.30 2.87 -19.95
N THR A 90 5.08 2.18 -21.07
CA THR A 90 5.89 2.33 -22.30
C THR A 90 5.94 3.78 -22.77
N GLY A 91 7.15 4.27 -23.09
CA GLY A 91 7.38 5.62 -23.62
C GLY A 91 7.31 6.73 -22.58
N MET A 92 7.11 6.41 -21.30
CA MET A 92 7.15 7.41 -20.21
C MET A 92 8.57 7.75 -19.75
N HIS A 93 9.57 6.96 -20.12
CA HIS A 93 10.98 7.16 -19.76
C HIS A 93 11.22 7.32 -18.24
N ILE A 94 10.48 6.55 -17.44
CA ILE A 94 10.54 6.59 -15.97
C ILE A 94 11.95 6.20 -15.51
N SER A 95 12.60 7.08 -14.77
CA SER A 95 13.90 6.83 -14.16
C SER A 95 13.77 5.96 -12.90
N SER A 96 14.90 5.39 -12.46
CA SER A 96 14.94 4.68 -11.17
C SER A 96 14.63 5.59 -9.98
N ALA A 97 14.95 6.89 -10.07
CA ALA A 97 14.65 7.85 -9.01
C ALA A 97 13.14 8.10 -8.91
N GLU A 98 12.45 8.31 -10.03
CA GLU A 98 11.00 8.52 -10.05
C GLU A 98 10.23 7.27 -9.61
N PHE A 99 10.70 6.09 -10.04
CA PHE A 99 10.12 4.83 -9.57
C PHE A 99 10.27 4.68 -8.05
N ASN A 100 11.48 4.87 -7.52
CA ASN A 100 11.73 4.76 -6.09
C ASN A 100 10.93 5.80 -5.30
N ARG A 101 10.81 7.02 -5.82
CA ARG A 101 9.98 8.06 -5.22
C ARG A 101 8.52 7.64 -5.15
N THR A 102 8.00 7.00 -6.20
CA THR A 102 6.64 6.43 -6.21
C THR A 102 6.46 5.37 -5.12
N VAL A 103 7.47 4.53 -4.87
CA VAL A 103 7.44 3.54 -3.77
C VAL A 103 7.42 4.22 -2.40
N GLU A 104 8.16 5.32 -2.20
CA GLU A 104 8.14 6.11 -0.95
C GLU A 104 6.77 6.75 -0.70
N LEU A 105 6.10 7.24 -1.75
CA LEU A 105 4.74 7.78 -1.65
C LEU A 105 3.74 6.67 -1.27
N LEU A 106 3.90 5.46 -1.80
CA LEU A 106 3.08 4.31 -1.39
C LEU A 106 3.33 3.92 0.07
N GLN A 107 4.57 3.96 0.55
CA GLN A 107 4.88 3.73 1.97
C GLN A 107 4.20 4.78 2.86
N SER A 108 4.30 6.06 2.50
CA SER A 108 3.66 7.16 3.24
C SER A 108 2.13 6.98 3.31
N ALA A 109 1.51 6.60 2.19
CA ALA A 109 0.08 6.32 2.15
C ALA A 109 -0.36 5.16 3.06
N MET A 110 0.47 4.13 3.18
CA MET A 110 0.23 3.00 4.09
C MET A 110 0.48 3.38 5.56
N ASP A 111 1.47 4.22 5.84
CA ASP A 111 1.70 4.79 7.17
C ASP A 111 0.48 5.59 7.65
N ASP A 112 -0.08 6.45 6.79
CA ASP A 112 -1.28 7.23 7.08
C ASP A 112 -2.53 6.35 7.27
N ALA A 113 -2.58 5.20 6.60
CA ALA A 113 -3.62 4.19 6.81
C ALA A 113 -3.40 3.33 8.07
N GLY A 114 -2.30 3.53 8.80
CA GLY A 114 -1.97 2.76 10.01
C GLY A 114 -1.53 1.32 9.73
N VAL A 115 -1.12 1.01 8.50
CA VAL A 115 -0.67 -0.33 8.13
C VAL A 115 0.71 -0.60 8.77
N PRO A 116 0.90 -1.70 9.53
CA PRO A 116 2.20 -1.98 10.15
C PRO A 116 3.31 -2.14 9.12
N PHE A 117 4.51 -1.63 9.41
CA PHE A 117 5.68 -1.68 8.51
C PHE A 117 6.00 -3.09 7.97
N THR A 118 5.78 -4.14 8.77
CA THR A 118 5.94 -5.53 8.33
C THR A 118 4.95 -5.92 7.24
N THR A 119 3.70 -5.46 7.33
CA THR A 119 2.64 -5.64 6.33
C THR A 119 2.93 -4.83 5.07
N GLN A 120 3.38 -3.59 5.21
CA GLN A 120 3.80 -2.75 4.08
C GLN A 120 4.87 -3.42 3.22
N ASN A 121 5.93 -3.92 3.87
CA ASN A 121 7.02 -4.60 3.17
C ASN A 121 6.57 -5.86 2.43
N ARG A 122 5.54 -6.56 2.92
CA ARG A 122 4.99 -7.71 2.22
C ARG A 122 4.31 -7.30 0.92
N LEU A 123 3.53 -6.21 0.92
CA LEU A 123 2.92 -5.68 -0.30
C LEU A 123 3.99 -5.19 -1.29
N ILE A 124 4.98 -4.42 -0.81
CA ILE A 124 6.07 -3.91 -1.65
C ILE A 124 6.87 -5.05 -2.29
N ARG A 125 7.13 -6.14 -1.57
CA ARG A 125 7.82 -7.32 -2.16
C ARG A 125 7.03 -7.96 -3.30
N LEU A 126 5.70 -7.92 -3.27
CA LEU A 126 4.86 -8.43 -4.36
C LEU A 126 4.85 -7.50 -5.56
N LEU A 127 4.98 -6.19 -5.33
CA LEU A 127 5.05 -5.17 -6.39
C LEU A 127 6.45 -5.03 -7.01
N ALA A 128 7.52 -5.33 -6.26
CA ALA A 128 8.90 -5.15 -6.69
C ALA A 128 9.27 -5.75 -8.06
N PRO A 129 8.77 -6.94 -8.47
CA PRO A 129 9.05 -7.48 -9.80
C PRO A 129 8.54 -6.61 -10.96
N LEU A 130 7.49 -5.80 -10.74
CA LEU A 130 6.91 -4.92 -11.76
C LEU A 130 7.87 -3.78 -12.16
N ARG A 131 8.89 -3.50 -11.34
CA ARG A 131 9.91 -2.50 -11.62
C ARG A 131 10.53 -2.66 -13.00
N GLU A 132 10.85 -3.90 -13.36
CA GLU A 132 11.50 -4.22 -14.64
C GLU A 132 10.55 -4.06 -15.84
N GLU A 133 9.24 -3.97 -15.63
CA GLU A 133 8.26 -3.65 -16.67
C GLU A 133 8.00 -2.13 -16.76
N ILE A 134 8.17 -1.40 -15.65
CA ILE A 134 7.84 0.04 -15.54
C ILE A 134 8.99 0.94 -15.98
N ILE A 135 10.24 0.60 -15.63
CA ILE A 135 11.42 1.41 -15.96
C ILE A 135 11.91 1.15 -17.41
N ARG A 136 11.25 0.23 -18.15
CA ARG A 136 11.64 -0.05 -19.55
C ARG A 136 11.56 1.22 -20.40
N ARG A 137 12.63 1.43 -21.17
CA ARG A 137 12.76 2.56 -22.08
C ARG A 137 12.05 2.31 -23.39
#